data_AF-A0A0A0BZI9-F1
#
_entry.id   AF-A0A0A0BZI9-F1
#
_cell.length_a   1.000
_cell.length_b   1.000
_cell.length_c   1.000
_cell.angle_alpha   90.00
_cell.angle_beta   90.00
_cell.angle_gamma   90.00
#
_symmetry.space_group_name_H-M   'P 1'
#
loop_
_entity.id
_entity.type
_entity.pdbx_description
1 polymer ?
#
loop_
_entity_poly.entity_id
_entity_poly.type
_entity_poly.pdbx_seq_one_letter_code
_entity_poly.pdbx_strand_id
1 'polypeptide(L)'
;AEVRPTVLGRLRASLDDVLVRDAVLLLVVPCDEDLPDRVVAGDVGADVGDALRALVDPSGGVPPDVETCRAVGGVLARVAAHTTGGRHAPSLTLLAVLAWWSGDGARAAVLLERALEAEPAYRLARLVEEAVVAGMPPGWLARGRV
;
A
#
# COMPACT_ATOMS: atom_id res chain seq x y z
N ALA A 1 -8.02 -18.26 -10.62
CA ALA A 1 -8.68 -19.15 -9.65
C ALA A 1 -9.68 -18.35 -8.83
N GLU A 2 -10.87 -18.88 -8.60
CA GLU A 2 -11.88 -18.23 -7.75
C GLU A 2 -11.42 -18.26 -6.28
N VAL A 3 -11.29 -17.09 -5.65
CA VAL A 3 -10.85 -17.00 -4.25
C VAL A 3 -12.07 -17.17 -3.36
N ARG A 4 -12.03 -18.16 -2.46
CA ARG A 4 -13.15 -18.42 -1.53
C ARG A 4 -13.47 -17.17 -0.69
N PRO A 5 -14.76 -16.83 -0.47
CA PRO A 5 -15.15 -15.69 0.36
C PRO A 5 -14.53 -15.70 1.77
N THR A 6 -14.38 -16.88 2.38
CA THR A 6 -13.74 -17.03 3.70
C THR A 6 -12.28 -16.61 3.72
N VAL A 7 -11.56 -16.77 2.61
CA VAL A 7 -10.17 -16.32 2.47
C VAL A 7 -10.14 -14.79 2.36
N LEU A 8 -11.01 -14.20 1.54
CA LEU A 8 -11.10 -12.74 1.40
C LEU A 8 -11.49 -12.08 2.71
N GLY A 9 -12.41 -12.66 3.48
CA GLY A 9 -12.79 -12.18 4.81
C GLY A 9 -11.64 -12.22 5.82
N ARG A 10 -10.79 -13.25 5.78
CA ARG A 10 -9.58 -13.34 6.64
C ARG A 10 -8.51 -12.33 6.24
N LEU A 11 -8.25 -12.19 4.95
CA LEU A 11 -7.31 -11.18 4.44
C LEU A 11 -7.79 -9.76 4.80
N ARG A 12 -9.08 -9.49 4.66
CA ARG A 12 -9.68 -8.24 5.14
C ARG A 12 -9.41 -8.07 6.63
N ALA A 13 -9.70 -9.10 7.44
CA ALA A 13 -9.50 -9.08 8.89
C ALA A 13 -8.06 -8.75 9.28
N SER A 14 -7.08 -9.36 8.61
CA SER A 14 -5.67 -9.14 8.92
C SER A 14 -5.18 -7.73 8.59
N LEU A 15 -5.81 -7.02 7.63
CA LEU A 15 -5.43 -5.65 7.30
C LEU A 15 -5.80 -4.60 8.37
N ASP A 16 -6.50 -4.96 9.45
CA ASP A 16 -6.62 -4.06 10.62
C ASP A 16 -5.29 -3.94 11.37
N ASP A 17 -4.45 -4.96 11.30
CA ASP A 17 -3.13 -4.96 11.91
C ASP A 17 -2.18 -4.04 11.11
N VAL A 18 -1.42 -3.20 11.81
CA VAL A 18 -0.41 -2.33 11.19
C VAL A 18 0.73 -3.15 10.61
N LEU A 19 1.20 -4.18 11.33
CA LEU A 19 2.34 -4.99 10.91
C LEU A 19 2.04 -5.77 9.62
N VAL A 20 0.81 -6.26 9.47
CA VAL A 20 0.37 -6.91 8.23
C VAL A 20 0.30 -5.91 7.09
N ARG A 21 -0.13 -4.67 7.33
CA ARG A 21 -0.16 -3.63 6.29
C ARG A 21 1.23 -3.25 5.83
N ASP A 22 2.15 -3.07 6.78
CA ASP A 22 3.55 -2.76 6.49
C ASP A 22 4.18 -3.92 5.71
N ALA A 23 3.96 -5.17 6.12
CA ALA A 23 4.42 -6.34 5.37
C ALA A 23 3.88 -6.38 3.93
N VAL A 24 2.61 -6.02 3.70
CA VAL A 24 2.05 -5.94 2.34
C VAL A 24 2.73 -4.85 1.49
N LEU A 25 3.10 -3.72 2.08
CA LEU A 25 3.89 -2.70 1.38
C LEU A 25 5.30 -3.20 1.10
N LEU A 26 5.90 -3.96 2.03
CA LEU A 26 7.24 -4.51 1.86
C LEU A 26 7.33 -5.50 0.69
N LEU A 27 6.23 -6.21 0.37
CA LEU A 27 6.19 -7.10 -0.81
C LEU A 27 6.44 -6.39 -2.14
N VAL A 28 6.26 -5.06 -2.23
CA VAL A 28 6.39 -4.31 -3.50
C VAL A 28 7.58 -3.35 -3.53
N VAL A 29 8.33 -3.26 -2.43
CA VAL A 29 9.55 -2.45 -2.35
C VAL A 29 10.77 -3.37 -2.34
N PRO A 30 11.93 -2.90 -2.83
CA PRO A 30 13.16 -3.67 -2.70
C PRO A 30 13.53 -3.84 -1.23
N CYS A 31 13.49 -5.09 -0.74
CA CYS A 31 13.93 -5.47 0.60
C CYS A 31 14.34 -6.94 0.63
N ASP A 32 14.89 -7.39 1.75
CA ASP A 32 15.21 -8.81 1.96
C ASP A 32 13.93 -9.66 1.97
N GLU A 33 13.98 -10.85 1.36
CA GLU A 33 12.79 -11.69 1.12
C GLU A 33 12.06 -12.10 2.41
N ASP A 34 12.77 -12.21 3.54
CA ASP A 34 12.22 -12.60 4.84
C ASP A 34 11.69 -11.40 5.66
N LEU A 35 11.94 -10.17 5.22
CA LEU A 35 11.56 -8.96 5.96
C LEU A 35 10.04 -8.85 6.18
N PRO A 36 9.15 -9.12 5.20
CA PRO A 36 7.71 -9.10 5.44
C PRO A 36 7.27 -10.09 6.54
N ASP A 37 7.85 -11.28 6.56
CA ASP A 37 7.53 -12.32 7.55
C ASP A 37 8.04 -11.94 8.95
N ARG A 38 9.24 -11.35 9.03
CA ARG A 38 9.80 -10.80 10.28
C ARG A 38 8.93 -9.69 10.86
N VAL A 39 8.45 -8.77 10.02
CA VAL A 39 7.56 -7.68 10.45
C VAL A 39 6.25 -8.23 11.03
N VAL A 40 5.63 -9.22 10.37
CA VAL A 40 4.43 -9.87 10.90
C VAL A 40 4.71 -10.59 12.22
N ALA A 41 5.92 -11.13 12.42
CA ALA A 41 6.35 -11.73 13.68
C ALA A 41 6.64 -10.70 14.79
N GLY A 42 6.54 -9.40 14.51
CA GLY A 42 6.75 -8.30 15.47
C GLY A 42 8.16 -7.74 15.50
N ASP A 43 9.03 -8.14 14.56
CA ASP A 43 10.38 -7.59 14.43
C ASP A 43 10.35 -6.27 13.64
N VAL A 44 10.50 -5.16 14.36
CA VAL A 44 10.45 -3.79 13.82
C VAL A 44 11.84 -3.16 13.83
N GLY A 45 12.75 -3.80 13.09
CA GLY A 45 14.12 -3.31 12.89
C GLY A 45 14.20 -2.03 12.04
N ALA A 46 15.40 -1.43 12.01
CA ALA A 46 15.66 -0.23 11.21
C ALA A 46 15.54 -0.50 9.69
N ASP A 47 15.78 -1.75 9.28
CA ASP A 47 15.62 -2.28 7.92
C ASP A 47 14.21 -2.06 7.36
N VAL A 48 13.17 -2.17 8.20
CA VAL A 48 11.78 -1.88 7.81
C VAL A 48 11.60 -0.43 7.37
N GLY A 49 12.09 0.50 8.20
CA GLY A 49 12.01 1.94 7.93
C GLY A 49 12.81 2.32 6.68
N ASP A 50 13.99 1.72 6.50
CA ASP A 50 14.83 1.93 5.32
C ASP A 50 14.17 1.41 4.03
N ALA A 51 13.54 0.24 4.07
CA ALA A 51 12.80 -0.31 2.94
C ALA A 51 11.60 0.59 2.56
N LEU A 52 10.79 1.01 3.54
CA LEU A 52 9.64 1.87 3.29
C LEU A 52 10.05 3.27 2.79
N ARG A 53 11.22 3.78 3.22
CA ARG A 53 11.77 5.06 2.75
C ARG A 53 12.01 5.06 1.23
N ALA A 54 12.27 3.91 0.61
CA ALA A 54 12.42 3.80 -0.83
C ALA A 54 11.20 4.30 -1.61
N LEU A 55 9.99 4.28 -1.00
CA LEU A 55 8.76 4.79 -1.60
C LEU A 55 8.81 6.31 -1.87
N VAL A 56 9.48 7.07 -1.01
CA VAL A 56 9.42 8.53 -1.00
C VAL A 56 10.76 9.21 -1.31
N ASP A 57 11.88 8.52 -1.05
CA ASP A 57 13.22 9.11 -1.14
C ASP A 57 13.75 9.12 -2.58
N PRO A 58 14.00 10.29 -3.20
CA PRO A 58 14.56 10.38 -4.55
C PRO A 58 15.96 9.80 -4.69
N SER A 59 16.76 9.83 -3.62
CA SER A 59 18.14 9.36 -3.62
C SER A 59 18.18 7.83 -3.74
N GLY A 60 17.24 7.13 -3.11
CA GLY A 60 17.16 5.66 -3.08
C GLY A 60 16.03 5.03 -3.91
N GLY A 61 15.12 5.82 -4.50
CA GLY A 61 13.95 5.28 -5.21
C GLY A 61 14.26 4.30 -6.34
N VAL A 62 13.60 3.14 -6.33
CA VAL A 62 13.68 2.13 -7.41
C VAL A 62 12.29 2.04 -8.05
N PRO A 63 12.16 1.96 -9.39
CA PRO A 63 10.87 1.75 -10.01
C PRO A 63 10.18 0.48 -9.50
N PRO A 64 8.85 0.45 -9.36
CA PRO A 64 8.13 -0.74 -8.93
C PRO A 64 8.33 -1.90 -9.90
N ASP A 65 8.44 -3.11 -9.35
CA ASP A 65 8.24 -4.31 -10.14
C ASP A 65 6.76 -4.40 -10.57
N VAL A 66 6.53 -4.34 -11.88
CA VAL A 66 5.19 -4.22 -12.46
C VAL A 66 4.37 -5.49 -12.21
N GLU A 67 5.00 -6.67 -12.22
CA GLU A 67 4.30 -7.94 -12.02
C GLU A 67 3.85 -8.10 -10.58
N THR A 68 4.73 -7.81 -9.62
CA THR A 68 4.45 -7.88 -8.20
C THR A 68 3.39 -6.85 -7.79
N CYS A 69 3.52 -5.59 -8.24
CA CYS A 69 2.48 -4.57 -8.02
C CYS A 69 1.12 -4.99 -8.60
N ARG A 70 1.09 -5.61 -9.79
CA ARG A 70 -0.15 -6.13 -10.38
C ARG A 70 -0.73 -7.28 -9.56
N ALA A 71 0.10 -8.21 -9.11
CA ALA A 71 -0.33 -9.37 -8.32
C ALA A 71 -0.91 -8.94 -6.97
N VAL A 72 -0.15 -8.14 -6.20
CA VAL A 72 -0.57 -7.61 -4.89
C VAL A 72 -1.80 -6.71 -5.04
N GLY A 73 -1.79 -5.79 -6.02
CA GLY A 73 -2.94 -4.93 -6.32
C GLY A 73 -4.19 -5.73 -6.71
N GLY A 74 -4.04 -6.83 -7.45
CA GLY A 74 -5.13 -7.72 -7.79
C GLY A 74 -5.76 -8.40 -6.57
N VAL A 75 -4.95 -8.80 -5.59
CA VAL A 75 -5.44 -9.37 -4.32
C VAL A 75 -6.15 -8.30 -3.50
N LEU A 76 -5.54 -7.13 -3.29
CA LEU A 76 -6.14 -6.04 -2.54
C LEU A 76 -7.46 -5.55 -3.16
N ALA A 77 -7.57 -5.52 -4.49
CA ALA A 77 -8.80 -5.17 -5.19
C ALA A 77 -9.92 -6.19 -4.93
N ARG A 78 -9.60 -7.49 -4.89
CA ARG A 78 -10.58 -8.53 -4.53
C ARG A 78 -11.00 -8.45 -3.07
N VAL A 79 -10.05 -8.16 -2.17
CA VAL A 79 -10.36 -7.92 -0.75
C VAL A 79 -11.28 -6.72 -0.62
N ALA A 80 -10.93 -5.58 -1.23
CA ALA A 80 -11.74 -4.38 -1.24
C ALA A 80 -13.13 -4.64 -1.84
N ALA A 81 -13.27 -5.37 -2.93
CA ALA A 81 -14.58 -5.68 -3.52
C ALA A 81 -15.45 -6.61 -2.64
N HIS A 82 -14.84 -7.36 -1.72
CA HIS A 82 -15.54 -8.31 -0.86
C HIS A 82 -16.13 -7.67 0.42
N THR A 83 -15.61 -6.52 0.83
CA THR A 83 -16.00 -5.87 2.09
C THR A 83 -17.35 -5.15 1.94
N THR A 84 -17.99 -4.78 3.04
CA THR A 84 -19.18 -3.89 3.06
C THR A 84 -19.11 -2.97 4.28
N GLY A 85 -19.62 -1.73 4.17
CA GLY A 85 -19.88 -0.86 5.33
C GLY A 85 -18.62 -0.26 5.99
N GLY A 86 -17.80 0.47 5.24
CA GLY A 86 -16.67 1.23 5.81
C GLY A 86 -15.36 0.42 5.97
N ARG A 87 -15.44 -0.91 6.00
CA ARG A 87 -14.30 -1.82 6.21
C ARG A 87 -13.39 -2.01 4.99
N HIS A 88 -13.35 -1.03 4.09
CA HIS A 88 -12.54 -1.04 2.89
C HIS A 88 -11.32 -0.12 2.99
N ALA A 89 -11.30 0.78 3.98
CA ALA A 89 -10.29 1.83 4.09
C ALA A 89 -8.85 1.27 4.07
N PRO A 90 -8.50 0.18 4.79
CA PRO A 90 -7.17 -0.40 4.67
C PRO A 90 -6.81 -0.87 3.26
N SER A 91 -7.67 -1.67 2.62
CA SER A 91 -7.39 -2.24 1.30
C SER A 91 -7.36 -1.16 0.21
N LEU A 92 -8.25 -0.18 0.26
CA LEU A 92 -8.28 0.96 -0.67
C LEU A 92 -7.06 1.86 -0.48
N THR A 93 -6.64 2.10 0.76
CA THR A 93 -5.43 2.90 1.05
C THR A 93 -4.18 2.21 0.51
N LEU A 94 -4.02 0.91 0.74
CA LEU A 94 -2.87 0.17 0.19
C LEU A 94 -2.90 0.16 -1.34
N LEU A 95 -4.08 -0.02 -1.96
CA LEU A 95 -4.23 0.14 -3.42
C LEU A 95 -3.83 1.52 -3.91
N ALA A 96 -4.18 2.57 -3.15
CA ALA A 96 -3.80 3.93 -3.49
C ALA A 96 -2.29 4.14 -3.43
N VAL A 97 -1.62 3.61 -2.40
CA VAL A 97 -0.17 3.63 -2.30
C VAL A 97 0.46 2.92 -3.49
N LEU A 98 -0.03 1.74 -3.90
CA LEU A 98 0.46 1.02 -5.08
C LEU A 98 0.23 1.80 -6.39
N ALA A 99 -0.93 2.43 -6.55
CA ALA A 99 -1.24 3.25 -7.72
C ALA A 99 -0.30 4.46 -7.78
N TRP A 100 -0.15 5.18 -6.67
CA TRP A 100 0.77 6.31 -6.54
C TRP A 100 2.20 5.88 -6.83
N TRP A 101 2.69 4.80 -6.21
CA TRP A 101 4.02 4.24 -6.41
C TRP A 101 4.28 3.84 -7.86
N SER A 102 3.24 3.38 -8.57
CA SER A 102 3.28 3.06 -10.01
C SER A 102 3.18 4.28 -10.93
N GLY A 103 3.14 5.50 -10.38
CA GLY A 103 3.03 6.75 -11.12
C GLY A 103 1.60 7.15 -11.51
N ASP A 104 0.58 6.42 -11.05
CA ASP A 104 -0.84 6.70 -11.32
C ASP A 104 -1.47 7.48 -10.15
N GLY A 105 -1.08 8.76 -10.03
CA GLY A 105 -1.59 9.65 -8.99
C GLY A 105 -3.08 9.94 -9.07
N ALA A 106 -3.67 9.93 -10.27
CA ALA A 106 -5.11 10.13 -10.46
C ALA A 106 -5.92 8.97 -9.88
N ARG A 107 -5.50 7.73 -10.17
CA ARG A 107 -6.11 6.54 -9.56
C ARG A 107 -5.90 6.52 -8.04
N ALA A 108 -4.72 6.92 -7.58
CA ALA A 108 -4.45 7.01 -6.14
C ALA A 108 -5.44 7.96 -5.44
N ALA A 109 -5.66 9.16 -6.00
CA ALA A 109 -6.61 10.13 -5.45
C ALA A 109 -8.04 9.56 -5.33
N VAL A 110 -8.56 8.93 -6.40
CA VAL A 110 -9.90 8.31 -6.38
C VAL A 110 -10.02 7.19 -5.33
N LEU A 111 -8.96 6.40 -5.14
CA LEU A 111 -8.93 5.34 -4.13
C LEU A 111 -8.92 5.90 -2.71
N LEU A 112 -8.20 7.01 -2.47
CA LEU A 112 -8.14 7.68 -1.18
C LEU A 112 -9.46 8.35 -0.82
N GLU A 113 -10.09 9.03 -1.79
CA GLU A 113 -11.43 9.59 -1.63
C GLU A 113 -12.41 8.51 -1.14
N ARG A 114 -12.45 7.36 -1.84
CA ARG A 114 -13.31 6.23 -1.42
C ARG A 114 -12.92 5.63 -0.07
N ALA A 115 -11.64 5.60 0.27
CA ALA A 115 -11.19 5.12 1.57
C ALA A 115 -11.68 6.06 2.69
N LEU A 116 -11.65 7.36 2.46
CA LEU A 116 -12.06 8.39 3.42
C LEU A 116 -13.58 8.59 3.47
N GLU A 117 -14.31 8.36 2.37
CA GLU A 117 -15.78 8.23 2.40
C GLU A 117 -16.21 7.07 3.30
N ALA A 118 -15.48 5.96 3.23
CA ALA A 118 -15.72 4.77 4.03
C ALA A 118 -15.34 4.96 5.51
N GLU A 119 -14.20 5.60 5.78
CA GLU A 119 -13.70 5.88 7.12
C GLU A 119 -12.93 7.23 7.17
N PRO A 120 -13.60 8.35 7.48
CA PRO A 120 -13.01 9.70 7.39
C PRO A 120 -11.81 9.94 8.31
N ALA A 121 -11.68 9.11 9.36
CA ALA A 121 -10.60 9.20 10.34
C ALA A 121 -9.44 8.23 10.05
N TYR A 122 -9.46 7.50 8.94
CA TYR A 122 -8.43 6.50 8.64
C TYR A 122 -7.08 7.18 8.37
N ARG A 123 -6.24 7.21 9.41
CA ARG A 123 -5.01 8.03 9.48
C ARG A 123 -4.09 7.86 8.26
N LEU A 124 -3.85 6.62 7.82
CA LEU A 124 -2.95 6.37 6.70
C LEU A 124 -3.50 6.95 5.39
N ALA A 125 -4.81 6.88 5.14
CA ALA A 125 -5.40 7.47 3.94
C ALA A 125 -5.20 8.99 3.92
N ARG A 126 -5.39 9.67 5.06
CA ARG A 126 -5.17 11.14 5.15
C ARG A 126 -3.73 11.53 4.87
N LEU A 127 -2.78 10.80 5.47
CA LEU A 127 -1.35 11.04 5.25
C LEU A 127 -0.96 10.88 3.76
N VAL A 128 -1.47 9.83 3.11
CA VAL A 128 -1.19 9.58 1.69
C VAL A 128 -1.92 10.61 0.81
N GLU A 129 -3.15 10.99 1.15
CA GLU A 129 -3.91 12.03 0.45
C GLU A 129 -3.18 13.37 0.49
N GLU A 130 -2.68 13.80 1.65
CA GLU A 130 -1.90 15.02 1.80
C GLU A 130 -0.68 15.03 0.87
N ALA A 131 0.06 13.91 0.79
CA ALA A 131 1.21 13.78 -0.11
C ALA A 131 0.80 13.85 -1.59
N VAL A 132 -0.28 13.15 -1.98
CA VAL A 132 -0.78 13.14 -3.36
C VAL A 132 -1.30 14.52 -3.77
N VAL A 133 -2.06 15.20 -2.91
CA VAL A 133 -2.59 16.56 -3.15
C VAL A 133 -1.47 17.59 -3.24
N ALA A 134 -0.40 17.43 -2.43
CA ALA A 134 0.81 18.26 -2.54
C ALA A 134 1.61 18.01 -3.82
N GLY A 135 1.19 17.06 -4.67
CA GLY A 135 1.89 16.70 -5.89
C GLY A 135 3.22 15.99 -5.65
N MET A 136 3.42 15.41 -4.46
CA MET A 136 4.62 14.67 -4.13
C MET A 136 4.72 13.42 -5.03
N PRO A 137 5.72 13.32 -5.92
CA PRO A 137 5.90 12.13 -6.73
C PRO A 137 6.55 11.01 -5.88
N PRO A 138 6.40 9.74 -6.30
CA PRO A 138 7.24 8.64 -5.84
C PRO A 138 8.72 8.99 -5.94
N GLY A 139 9.54 8.48 -5.00
CA GLY A 139 10.99 8.75 -4.98
C GLY A 139 11.67 8.47 -6.33
N TRP A 140 11.39 7.32 -6.96
CA TRP A 140 11.98 6.96 -8.24
C TRP A 140 11.58 7.91 -9.39
N LEU A 141 10.36 8.46 -9.34
CA LEU A 141 9.86 9.38 -10.37
C LEU A 141 10.40 10.80 -10.12
N ALA A 142 10.58 11.18 -8.86
CA ALA A 142 11.22 12.44 -8.47
C ALA A 142 12.63 12.55 -9.03
N ARG A 143 13.40 11.45 -9.02
CA ARG A 143 14.77 11.41 -9.56
C ARG A 143 14.87 11.81 -11.02
N GLY A 144 13.89 11.46 -11.85
CA GLY A 144 13.88 11.81 -13.28
C GLY A 144 13.55 13.27 -13.58
N ARG A 145 13.23 14.08 -12.55
CA ARG A 145 12.84 15.50 -12.67
C ARG A 145 13.92 16.47 -12.16
N VAL A 146 15.02 15.97 -11.60
CA VAL A 146 16.15 16.77 -11.07
C VAL A 146 17.30 16.77 -12.06
#